data_AF-A0A5E4HIU7-F1
#
_entry.id   AF-A0A5E4HIU7-F1
#
_cell.length_a   1.000
_cell.length_b   1.000
_cell.length_c   1.000
_cell.angle_alpha   90.00
_cell.angle_beta   90.00
_cell.angle_gamma   90.00
#
_symmetry.space_group_name_H-M   'P 1'
#
loop_
_entity.id
_entity.type
_entity.pdbx_description
1 polymer ?
#
loop_
_entity_poly.entity_id
_entity_poly.type
_entity_poly.pdbx_seq_one_letter_code
_entity_poly.pdbx_strand_id
1 'polypeptide(L)'
;MVFNDNIINNSVPPKTVVLNGCFDGLHAGHIYLLKAALGYGQVIVGLNTDASVKKLKGADRPRHTWEERAFAIQEAVPGCLIEEFDGDAVRFARSHNADLVIRGWDQVSERGLPCGVVRLGKWDLPEEKK
;
A
#
# COMPACT_ATOMS: atom_id res chain seq x y z
N MET A 1 -13.55 47.90 7.79
CA MET A 1 -13.44 46.63 7.06
C MET A 1 -13.18 45.55 8.07
N VAL A 2 -14.15 44.67 8.31
CA VAL A 2 -13.96 43.50 9.18
C VAL A 2 -13.66 42.34 8.23
N PHE A 3 -12.45 41.78 8.30
CA PHE A 3 -12.12 40.56 7.57
C PHE A 3 -12.76 39.39 8.34
N ASN A 4 -13.69 38.71 7.68
CA ASN A 4 -14.41 37.58 8.23
C ASN A 4 -13.74 36.29 7.70
N ASP A 5 -12.69 35.84 8.38
CA ASP A 5 -11.94 34.63 8.02
C ASP A 5 -12.62 33.35 8.52
N ASN A 6 -13.89 33.16 8.15
CA ASN A 6 -14.55 31.85 8.27
C ASN A 6 -14.49 31.12 6.93
N ILE A 7 -13.28 30.76 6.50
CA ILE A 7 -13.11 29.68 5.52
C ILE A 7 -13.11 28.37 6.32
N ILE A 8 -14.30 27.87 6.62
CA ILE A 8 -14.46 26.45 6.92
C ILE A 8 -14.16 25.69 5.64
N ASN A 9 -12.91 25.25 5.47
CA ASN A 9 -12.54 24.32 4.41
C ASN A 9 -13.31 23.02 4.64
N ASN A 10 -14.44 22.89 3.95
CA ASN A 10 -15.27 21.70 3.95
C ASN A 10 -14.62 20.63 3.05
N SER A 11 -13.33 20.34 3.27
CA SER A 11 -12.60 19.34 2.49
C SER A 11 -13.08 17.98 2.95
N VAL A 12 -13.72 17.23 2.05
CA VAL A 12 -13.95 15.80 2.24
C VAL A 12 -12.61 15.17 2.65
N PRO A 13 -12.56 14.40 3.76
CA PRO A 13 -11.33 13.80 4.22
C PRO A 13 -10.72 12.95 3.09
N PRO A 14 -9.37 12.94 2.96
CA PRO A 14 -8.72 12.17 1.92
C PRO A 14 -9.09 10.69 2.07
N LYS A 15 -9.42 10.06 0.94
CA LYS A 15 -9.75 8.64 0.87
C LYS A 15 -8.63 7.79 1.49
N THR A 16 -8.97 6.87 2.39
CA THR A 16 -8.00 5.94 3.00
C THR A 16 -7.84 4.71 2.12
N VAL A 17 -6.63 4.54 1.60
CA VAL A 17 -6.28 3.47 0.66
C VAL A 17 -5.35 2.50 1.36
N VAL A 18 -5.75 1.23 1.41
CA VAL A 18 -4.94 0.17 1.99
C VAL A 18 -4.36 -0.70 0.88
N LEU A 19 -3.07 -1.00 0.99
CA LEU A 19 -2.47 -2.12 0.29
C LEU A 19 -1.59 -2.91 1.25
N ASN A 20 -1.32 -4.16 0.95
CA ASN A 20 -0.43 -4.97 1.75
C ASN A 20 0.44 -5.89 0.89
N GLY A 21 1.59 -6.25 1.44
CA GLY A 21 2.53 -7.11 0.76
C GLY A 21 3.84 -7.29 1.50
N CYS A 22 4.64 -8.18 0.96
CA CYS A 22 5.93 -8.55 1.51
C CYS A 22 7.04 -7.56 1.13
N PHE A 23 7.06 -7.09 -0.13
CA PHE A 23 8.06 -6.14 -0.65
C PHE A 23 9.53 -6.53 -0.37
N ASP A 24 9.80 -7.84 -0.27
CA ASP A 24 11.15 -8.40 -0.12
C ASP A 24 11.89 -8.35 -1.45
N GLY A 25 12.94 -7.53 -1.52
CA GLY A 25 13.60 -7.16 -2.77
C GLY A 25 12.77 -6.15 -3.55
N LEU A 26 12.73 -4.90 -3.08
CA LEU A 26 12.01 -3.82 -3.74
C LEU A 26 12.53 -3.63 -5.18
N HIS A 27 11.61 -3.53 -6.14
CA HIS A 27 11.93 -3.38 -7.57
C HIS A 27 10.91 -2.48 -8.27
N ALA A 28 11.15 -2.16 -9.55
CA ALA A 28 10.37 -1.19 -10.31
C ALA A 28 8.84 -1.46 -10.29
N GLY A 29 8.41 -2.71 -10.43
CA GLY A 29 6.99 -3.07 -10.30
C GLY A 29 6.35 -2.71 -8.95
N HIS A 30 7.05 -2.93 -7.83
CA HIS A 30 6.56 -2.50 -6.51
C HIS A 30 6.46 -0.99 -6.41
N ILE A 31 7.48 -0.28 -6.90
CA ILE A 31 7.52 1.19 -6.89
C ILE A 31 6.38 1.76 -7.73
N TYR A 32 6.12 1.18 -8.91
CA TYR A 32 4.99 1.56 -9.75
C TYR A 32 3.65 1.37 -9.03
N LEU A 33 3.42 0.20 -8.42
CA LEU A 33 2.21 -0.11 -7.65
C LEU A 33 1.99 0.92 -6.52
N LEU A 34 3.02 1.16 -5.71
CA LEU A 34 2.98 2.09 -4.58
C LEU A 34 2.74 3.53 -5.03
N LYS A 35 3.44 4.00 -6.07
CA LYS A 35 3.25 5.36 -6.61
C LYS A 35 1.87 5.54 -7.24
N ALA A 36 1.38 4.55 -7.98
CA ALA A 36 0.05 4.60 -8.56
C ALA A 36 -1.04 4.60 -7.47
N ALA A 37 -0.83 3.90 -6.36
CA ALA A 37 -1.74 3.91 -5.22
C ALA A 37 -1.92 5.31 -4.59
N LEU A 38 -0.86 6.13 -4.56
CA LEU A 38 -0.93 7.50 -4.03
C LEU A 38 -1.90 8.40 -4.80
N GLY A 39 -2.22 8.08 -6.06
CA GLY A 39 -3.23 8.78 -6.84
C GLY A 39 -4.68 8.57 -6.35
N TYR A 40 -4.91 7.61 -5.45
CA TYR A 40 -6.24 7.26 -4.95
C TYR A 40 -6.57 7.87 -3.58
N GLY A 41 -5.58 8.41 -2.85
CA GLY A 41 -5.77 9.00 -1.53
C GLY A 41 -4.57 8.81 -0.59
N GLN A 42 -4.82 8.87 0.72
CA GLN A 42 -3.81 8.57 1.74
C GLN A 42 -3.55 7.07 1.76
N VAL A 43 -2.31 6.69 1.49
CA VAL A 43 -1.93 5.29 1.37
C VAL A 43 -1.35 4.77 2.68
N ILE A 44 -1.88 3.63 3.13
CA ILE A 44 -1.36 2.82 4.24
C ILE A 44 -0.94 1.46 3.68
N VAL A 45 0.34 1.15 3.84
CA VAL A 45 0.98 -0.10 3.42
C VAL A 45 1.08 -1.02 4.63
N GLY A 46 0.29 -2.07 4.63
CA GLY A 46 0.50 -3.22 5.51
C GLY A 46 1.71 -4.02 5.04
N LEU A 47 2.88 -3.76 5.62
CA LEU A 47 4.11 -4.46 5.32
C LEU A 47 4.20 -5.74 6.16
N ASN A 48 4.23 -6.90 5.49
CA ASN A 48 4.26 -8.18 6.17
C ASN A 48 5.43 -8.26 7.16
N THR A 49 5.18 -8.61 8.42
CA THR A 49 6.21 -8.94 9.41
C THR A 49 7.06 -10.11 8.95
N ASP A 50 8.29 -10.23 9.44
CA ASP A 50 9.18 -11.34 9.06
C ASP A 50 8.56 -12.71 9.37
N ALA A 51 7.86 -12.83 10.50
CA ALA A 51 7.13 -14.04 10.87
C ALA A 51 6.00 -14.35 9.88
N SER A 52 5.23 -13.35 9.44
CA SER A 52 4.16 -13.57 8.46
C SER A 52 4.71 -13.93 7.08
N VAL A 53 5.84 -13.33 6.66
CA VAL A 53 6.51 -13.71 5.41
C VAL A 53 7.04 -15.14 5.49
N LYS A 54 7.67 -15.55 6.60
CA LYS A 54 8.11 -16.94 6.83
C LYS A 54 6.97 -17.93 6.68
N LYS A 55 5.82 -17.63 7.28
CA LYS A 55 4.61 -18.45 7.20
C LYS A 55 4.06 -18.53 5.77
N LEU A 56 4.13 -17.42 5.02
CA LEU A 56 3.57 -17.31 3.68
C LEU A 56 4.47 -17.93 2.59
N LYS A 57 5.78 -17.73 2.68
CA LYS A 57 6.74 -18.01 1.60
C LYS A 57 7.76 -19.11 1.93
N GLY A 58 7.86 -19.52 3.19
CA GLY A 58 8.86 -20.49 3.66
C GLY A 58 9.92 -19.88 4.56
N ALA A 59 10.68 -20.74 5.25
CA ALA A 59 11.63 -20.35 6.28
C ALA A 59 12.84 -19.53 5.76
N ASP A 60 13.11 -19.58 4.46
CA ASP A 60 14.20 -18.85 3.78
C ASP A 60 13.85 -17.39 3.45
N ARG A 61 12.62 -16.95 3.77
CA ARG A 61 12.12 -15.59 3.53
C ARG A 61 11.68 -14.92 4.83
N PRO A 62 11.71 -13.58 4.92
CA PRO A 62 12.21 -12.63 3.93
C PRO A 62 13.75 -12.61 3.89
N ARG A 63 14.32 -12.10 2.80
CA ARG A 63 15.78 -11.86 2.69
C ARG A 63 16.21 -10.58 3.40
N HIS A 64 15.29 -9.62 3.49
CA HIS A 64 15.47 -8.35 4.17
C HIS A 64 14.53 -8.25 5.38
N THR A 65 15.00 -7.68 6.48
CA THR A 65 14.17 -7.52 7.69
C THR A 65 12.99 -6.59 7.41
N TRP A 66 12.01 -6.57 8.31
CA TRP A 66 10.88 -5.65 8.20
C TRP A 66 11.33 -4.19 8.11
N GLU A 67 12.30 -3.80 8.94
CA GLU A 67 12.84 -2.44 8.98
C GLU A 67 13.57 -2.08 7.67
N GLU A 68 14.36 -2.99 7.12
CA GLU A 68 15.06 -2.76 5.84
C GLU A 68 14.07 -2.57 4.69
N ARG A 69 13.00 -3.38 4.65
CA ARG A 69 11.94 -3.28 3.64
C ARG A 69 11.12 -2.01 3.82
N ALA A 70 10.78 -1.64 5.05
CA ALA A 70 10.08 -0.39 5.37
C ALA A 70 10.91 0.82 4.94
N PHE A 71 12.18 0.86 5.29
CA PHE A 71 13.10 1.91 4.89
C PHE A 71 13.20 2.03 3.36
N ALA A 72 13.35 0.90 2.65
CA ALA A 72 13.41 0.90 1.19
C ALA A 72 12.13 1.47 0.55
N ILE A 73 10.94 1.14 1.07
CA ILE A 73 9.67 1.70 0.60
C ILE A 73 9.62 3.21 0.86
N GLN A 74 9.97 3.64 2.07
CA GLN A 74 9.92 5.04 2.46
C GLN A 74 10.83 5.91 1.58
N GLU A 75 12.05 5.44 1.30
CA GLU A 75 12.99 6.15 0.43
C GLU A 75 12.52 6.19 -1.03
N ALA A 76 11.97 5.09 -1.55
CA ALA A 76 11.53 5.03 -2.94
C ALA A 76 10.19 5.78 -3.18
N VAL A 77 9.32 5.82 -2.16
CA VAL A 77 7.94 6.31 -2.23
C VAL A 77 7.53 6.99 -0.90
N PRO A 78 8.02 8.22 -0.61
CA PRO A 78 7.87 8.86 0.70
C PRO A 78 6.45 9.29 1.12
N GLY A 79 5.43 9.04 0.29
CA GLY A 79 4.03 9.38 0.56
C GLY A 79 3.20 8.26 1.21
N CYS A 80 3.77 7.07 1.39
CA CYS A 80 3.09 5.94 2.01
C CYS A 80 3.31 5.93 3.53
N LEU A 81 2.25 5.67 4.30
CA LEU A 81 2.38 5.24 5.69
C LEU A 81 2.66 3.73 5.71
N ILE A 82 3.57 3.28 6.56
CA ILE A 82 3.99 1.87 6.62
C ILE A 82 3.69 1.33 8.01
N GLU A 83 2.97 0.22 8.06
CA GLU A 83 2.57 -0.44 9.31
C GLU A 83 2.81 -1.95 9.23
N GLU A 84 2.98 -2.59 10.39
CA GLU A 84 3.11 -4.03 10.44
C GLU A 84 1.84 -4.74 9.99
N PHE A 85 2.02 -5.83 9.24
CA PHE A 85 0.94 -6.65 8.73
C PHE A 85 1.22 -8.13 9.00
N ASP A 86 0.26 -8.84 9.58
CA ASP A 86 0.41 -10.25 9.95
C ASP A 86 -0.17 -11.22 8.91
N GLY A 87 -0.81 -10.70 7.86
CA GLY A 87 -1.44 -11.49 6.81
C GLY A 87 -2.97 -11.43 6.79
N ASP A 88 -3.65 -10.84 7.77
CA ASP A 88 -5.12 -10.71 7.77
C ASP A 88 -5.57 -9.40 7.11
N ALA A 89 -5.72 -9.44 5.78
CA ALA A 89 -6.10 -8.26 5.00
C ALA A 89 -7.48 -7.69 5.35
N VAL A 90 -8.43 -8.54 5.75
CA VAL A 90 -9.79 -8.10 6.11
C VAL A 90 -9.75 -7.33 7.41
N ARG A 91 -9.06 -7.86 8.42
CA ARG A 91 -8.90 -7.18 9.71
C ARG A 91 -8.12 -5.88 9.54
N PHE A 92 -7.04 -5.89 8.76
CA PHE A 92 -6.23 -4.70 8.51
C PHE A 92 -7.02 -3.61 7.78
N ALA A 93 -7.80 -3.96 6.75
CA ALA A 93 -8.64 -2.97 6.06
C ALA A 93 -9.73 -2.38 6.98
N ARG A 94 -10.32 -3.21 7.86
CA ARG A 94 -11.33 -2.76 8.83
C ARG A 94 -10.75 -1.85 9.90
N SER A 95 -9.58 -2.18 10.45
CA SER A 95 -8.96 -1.36 11.51
C SER A 95 -8.60 0.05 11.04
N HIS A 96 -8.42 0.23 9.73
CA HIS A 96 -8.10 1.51 9.11
C HIS A 96 -9.32 2.22 8.49
N ASN A 97 -10.53 1.67 8.63
CA ASN A 97 -11.73 2.17 7.94
C ASN A 97 -11.47 2.39 6.44
N ALA A 98 -10.79 1.44 5.79
CA ALA A 98 -10.33 1.60 4.42
C ALA A 98 -11.51 1.87 3.46
N ASP A 99 -11.41 2.92 2.67
CA ASP A 99 -12.35 3.23 1.60
C ASP A 99 -12.07 2.40 0.34
N LEU A 100 -10.81 2.01 0.17
CA LEU A 100 -10.35 1.26 -0.99
C LEU A 100 -9.18 0.34 -0.62
N VAL A 101 -9.22 -0.89 -1.16
CA VAL A 101 -8.06 -1.79 -1.16
C VAL A 101 -7.44 -1.84 -2.55
N ILE A 102 -6.14 -1.60 -2.64
CA ILE A 102 -5.37 -1.75 -3.87
C ILE A 102 -4.60 -3.07 -3.87
N ARG A 103 -4.64 -3.76 -5.01
CA ARG A 103 -3.92 -5.01 -5.26
C ARG A 103 -3.03 -4.90 -6.48
N GLY A 104 -1.87 -5.56 -6.40
CA GLY A 104 -1.04 -5.83 -7.56
C GLY A 104 -1.75 -6.75 -8.56
N TRP A 105 -1.30 -6.74 -9.81
CA TRP A 105 -1.92 -7.48 -10.92
C TRP A 105 -2.11 -8.97 -10.63
N ASP A 106 -1.13 -9.60 -9.96
CA ASP A 106 -1.07 -11.03 -9.65
C ASP A 106 -1.72 -11.43 -8.31
N GLN A 107 -2.06 -10.47 -7.44
CA GLN A 107 -2.57 -10.77 -6.09
C GLN A 107 -4.05 -11.17 -6.09
N VAL A 108 -4.42 -12.38 -5.71
CA VAL A 108 -5.85 -12.73 -5.56
C VAL A 108 -6.50 -11.89 -4.45
N SER A 109 -7.71 -11.37 -4.70
CA SER A 109 -8.45 -10.61 -3.70
C SER A 109 -9.12 -11.55 -2.69
N GLU A 110 -9.01 -11.20 -1.41
CA GLU A 110 -9.62 -11.94 -0.31
C GLU A 110 -11.12 -11.63 -0.24
N ARG A 111 -11.91 -12.65 0.10
CA ARG A 111 -13.33 -12.46 0.40
C ARG A 111 -13.49 -11.73 1.73
N GLY A 112 -14.51 -10.89 1.85
CA GLY A 112 -14.90 -10.25 3.12
C GLY A 112 -14.23 -8.90 3.40
N LEU A 113 -13.47 -8.35 2.45
CA LEU A 113 -12.96 -6.98 2.52
C LEU A 113 -14.12 -5.99 2.72
N PRO A 114 -13.96 -4.94 3.55
CA PRO A 114 -15.03 -4.04 3.93
C PRO A 114 -15.39 -3.00 2.84
N CYS A 115 -14.64 -2.97 1.74
CA CYS A 115 -14.72 -1.92 0.73
C CYS A 115 -14.36 -2.42 -0.68
N GLY A 116 -14.42 -1.51 -1.66
CA GLY A 116 -14.08 -1.80 -3.04
C GLY A 116 -12.61 -2.18 -3.22
N VAL A 117 -12.33 -3.00 -4.23
CA VAL A 117 -10.98 -3.43 -4.57
C VAL A 117 -10.62 -2.93 -5.96
N VAL A 118 -9.47 -2.26 -6.08
CA VAL A 118 -8.86 -1.88 -7.35
C VAL A 118 -7.63 -2.75 -7.58
N ARG A 119 -7.55 -3.36 -8.76
CA ARG A 119 -6.38 -4.10 -9.21
C ARG A 119 -5.62 -3.25 -10.20
N LEU A 120 -4.39 -2.89 -9.86
CA LEU A 120 -3.54 -2.15 -10.79
C LEU A 120 -2.90 -3.11 -11.80
N GLY A 121 -2.67 -2.58 -13.00
CA GLY A 121 -2.04 -3.32 -14.08
C GLY A 121 -0.62 -3.75 -13.75
N LYS A 122 -0.10 -4.70 -14.52
CA LYS A 122 1.29 -5.11 -14.45
C LYS A 122 2.17 -3.91 -14.83
N TRP A 123 3.29 -3.74 -14.11
CA TRP A 123 4.33 -2.85 -14.59
C TRP A 123 5.05 -3.53 -15.75
N ASP A 124 4.94 -2.94 -16.93
CA ASP A 124 5.73 -3.30 -18.08
C ASP A 124 6.85 -2.28 -18.26
N LEU A 125 8.02 -2.76 -18.71
CA LEU A 125 9.09 -1.86 -19.12
C LEU A 125 8.55 -0.92 -20.20
N PRO A 126 8.88 0.39 -20.18
CA PRO A 126 8.62 1.23 -21.33
C PRO A 126 9.26 0.55 -22.54
N GLU A 127 8.47 0.24 -23.57
CA GLU A 127 9.05 -0.22 -24.83
C GLU A 127 10.10 0.81 -25.24
N GLU A 128 11.35 0.37 -25.42
CA GLU A 128 12.36 1.19 -26.06
C GLU A 128 11.76 1.63 -27.38
N LYS A 129 11.38 2.92 -27.48
CA LYS A 129 11.05 3.53 -28.76
C LYS A 129 12.32 3.45 -29.60
N LYS A 130 12.44 2.38 -30.38
CA LYS A 130 13.42 2.25 -31.46
C LYS A 130 13.18 3.31 -32.51
#